data_AF-A0A8B6Y0N6-F1
#
_entry.id   AF-A0A8B6Y0N6-F1
#
_cell.length_a   1.000
_cell.length_b   1.000
_cell.length_c   1.000
_cell.angle_alpha   90.00
_cell.angle_beta   90.00
_cell.angle_gamma   90.00
#
_symmetry.space_group_name_H-M   'P 1'
#
loop_
_entity.id
_entity.type
_entity.pdbx_description
1 polymer ?
#
loop_
_entity_poly.entity_id
_entity_poly.type
_entity_poly.pdbx_seq_one_letter_code
_entity_poly.pdbx_strand_id
1 'polypeptide(L)'
;MEKVVGGLSLGGKSPVFSKDFELNIVTQVQIMERALFSLTTIDIRRLAYDFAKQMGIENPFNNESKMAGKGWLQGFMSRNPQLFIRTPQATSVSRAVGFNKPKLNQFFSVYKSLFEEHKFSAKQLWNMDETGITNVHKPGKMIATKGK
;
A
#
# COMPACT_ATOMS: atom_id res chain seq x y z
N MET A 1 -48.43 34.63 -9.92
CA MET A 1 -46.97 34.50 -10.12
C MET A 1 -46.34 34.46 -8.74
N GLU A 2 -45.80 33.32 -8.32
CA GLU A 2 -44.62 33.26 -7.44
C GLU A 2 -44.12 31.82 -7.43
N LYS A 3 -43.03 31.55 -8.15
CA LYS A 3 -42.29 30.29 -8.03
C LYS A 3 -41.29 30.49 -6.90
N VAL A 4 -41.49 29.80 -5.79
CA VAL A 4 -40.48 29.65 -4.74
C VAL A 4 -39.32 28.87 -5.35
N VAL A 5 -38.23 29.58 -5.64
CA VAL A 5 -36.97 29.00 -6.10
C VAL A 5 -36.34 28.32 -4.89
N GLY A 6 -36.61 27.02 -4.72
CA GLY A 6 -35.90 26.19 -3.77
C GLY A 6 -34.41 26.19 -4.11
N GLY A 7 -33.60 26.77 -3.23
CA GLY A 7 -32.15 26.77 -3.36
C GLY A 7 -31.64 25.33 -3.51
N LEU A 8 -30.94 25.07 -4.61
CA LEU A 8 -30.20 23.83 -4.80
C LEU A 8 -29.10 23.77 -3.74
N SER A 9 -29.36 23.06 -2.64
CA SER A 9 -28.30 22.53 -1.80
C SER A 9 -27.43 21.65 -2.68
N LEU A 10 -26.21 22.11 -3.00
CA LEU A 10 -25.16 21.35 -3.68
C LEU A 10 -24.60 20.27 -2.74
N GLY A 11 -25.51 19.44 -2.18
CA GLY A 11 -25.21 18.38 -1.24
C GLY A 11 -24.09 17.49 -1.78
N GLY A 12 -23.07 17.27 -0.96
CA GLY A 12 -21.93 16.42 -1.34
C GLY A 12 -22.42 15.04 -1.81
N LYS A 13 -21.75 14.50 -2.82
CA LYS A 13 -22.06 13.16 -3.35
C LYS A 13 -22.06 12.15 -2.21
N SER A 14 -23.17 11.44 -2.04
CA SER A 14 -23.28 10.37 -1.05
C SER A 14 -22.25 9.28 -1.33
N PRO A 15 -21.69 8.64 -0.28
CA PRO A 15 -20.77 7.54 -0.47
C PRO A 15 -21.49 6.36 -1.15
N VAL A 16 -20.82 5.73 -2.13
CA VAL A 16 -21.36 4.57 -2.87
C VAL A 16 -21.52 3.35 -1.97
N PHE A 17 -20.69 3.24 -0.94
CA PHE A 17 -20.72 2.13 0.02
C PHE A 17 -21.15 2.63 1.39
N SER A 18 -21.84 1.76 2.14
CA SER A 18 -22.02 1.95 3.58
C SER A 18 -20.66 1.85 4.29
N LYS A 19 -20.61 2.32 5.53
CA LYS A 19 -19.38 2.23 6.35
C LYS A 19 -18.90 0.79 6.50
N ASP A 20 -19.82 -0.16 6.65
CA ASP A 20 -19.48 -1.59 6.80
C ASP A 20 -18.84 -2.16 5.54
N PHE A 21 -19.35 -1.77 4.37
CA PHE A 21 -18.78 -2.18 3.09
C PHE A 21 -17.40 -1.55 2.85
N GLU A 22 -17.21 -0.28 3.22
CA GLU A 22 -15.87 0.32 3.16
C GLU A 22 -14.89 -0.38 4.10
N LEU A 23 -15.34 -0.80 5.28
CA LEU A 23 -14.52 -1.54 6.22
C LEU A 23 -14.04 -2.88 5.64
N ASN A 24 -14.89 -3.60 4.90
CA ASN A 24 -14.48 -4.83 4.21
C ASN A 24 -13.34 -4.59 3.21
N ILE A 25 -13.40 -3.48 2.46
CA ILE A 25 -12.33 -3.09 1.54
C ILE A 25 -11.04 -2.77 2.31
N VAL A 26 -11.13 -2.06 3.43
CA VAL A 26 -9.98 -1.78 4.31
C VAL A 26 -9.35 -3.07 4.83
N THR A 27 -10.15 -4.01 5.31
CA THR A 27 -9.68 -5.31 5.80
C THR A 27 -8.94 -6.07 4.71
N GLN A 28 -9.46 -6.07 3.48
CA GLN A 28 -8.77 -6.71 2.36
C GLN A 28 -7.41 -6.08 2.06
N VAL A 29 -7.31 -4.74 2.09
CA VAL A 29 -6.03 -4.03 1.94
C VAL A 29 -5.03 -4.46 3.02
N GLN A 30 -5.47 -4.61 4.27
CA GLN A 30 -4.61 -5.03 5.37
C GLN A 30 -4.13 -6.48 5.25
N ILE A 31 -4.97 -7.39 4.77
CA ILE A 31 -4.60 -8.80 4.52
C ILE A 31 -3.53 -8.87 3.43
N MET A 32 -3.77 -8.17 2.32
CA MET A 32 -2.86 -8.10 1.18
C MET A 32 -1.50 -7.47 1.56
N GLU A 33 -1.53 -6.41 2.38
CA GLU A 33 -0.32 -5.79 2.92
C GLU A 33 0.50 -6.76 3.79
N ARG A 34 -0.16 -7.53 4.67
CA ARG A 34 0.53 -8.55 5.51
C ARG A 34 1.15 -9.67 4.68
N ALA A 35 0.55 -10.01 3.55
CA ALA A 35 1.06 -10.99 2.61
C ALA A 35 2.18 -10.44 1.70
N LEU A 36 2.65 -9.20 1.92
CA LEU A 36 3.63 -8.49 1.09
C LEU A 36 3.16 -8.20 -0.35
N PHE A 37 1.85 -8.31 -0.61
CA PHE A 37 1.21 -7.95 -1.88
C PHE A 37 0.45 -6.63 -1.72
N SER A 38 1.15 -5.51 -1.70
CA SER A 38 0.48 -4.21 -1.56
C SER A 38 -0.35 -3.86 -2.80
N LEU A 39 -1.48 -3.20 -2.58
CA LEU A 39 -2.42 -2.81 -3.63
C LEU A 39 -2.14 -1.38 -4.12
N THR A 40 -2.20 -1.17 -5.44
CA THR A 40 -2.10 0.17 -6.02
C THR A 40 -3.44 0.92 -5.93
N THR A 41 -3.41 2.22 -6.25
CA THR A 41 -4.63 3.01 -6.39
C THR A 41 -5.54 2.50 -7.52
N ILE A 42 -4.99 1.83 -8.53
CA ILE A 42 -5.76 1.21 -9.61
C ILE A 42 -6.44 -0.06 -9.10
N ASP A 43 -5.71 -0.88 -8.34
CA ASP A 43 -6.25 -2.15 -7.81
C ASP A 43 -7.42 -1.90 -6.87
N ILE A 44 -7.32 -0.90 -5.98
CA ILE A 44 -8.43 -0.55 -5.08
C ILE A 44 -9.64 -0.02 -5.84
N ARG A 45 -9.43 0.72 -6.94
CA ARG A 45 -10.54 1.21 -7.78
C ARG A 45 -11.21 0.07 -8.56
N ARG A 46 -10.46 -0.94 -8.98
CA ARG A 46 -11.01 -2.17 -9.61
C ARG A 46 -11.72 -3.03 -8.59
N LEU A 47 -11.11 -3.25 -7.42
CA LEU A 47 -11.71 -3.98 -6.30
C LEU A 47 -13.06 -3.38 -5.90
N ALA A 48 -13.14 -2.04 -5.80
CA ALA A 48 -14.39 -1.35 -5.53
C ALA A 48 -15.45 -1.58 -6.62
N TYR A 49 -15.06 -1.59 -7.89
CA TYR A 49 -15.99 -1.89 -8.99
C TYR A 49 -16.52 -3.32 -8.91
N ASP A 50 -15.62 -4.30 -8.76
CA ASP A 50 -15.97 -5.71 -8.68
C ASP A 50 -16.87 -5.98 -7.47
N PHE A 51 -16.54 -5.38 -6.33
CA PHE A 51 -17.32 -5.48 -5.10
C PHE A 51 -18.74 -4.91 -5.27
N ALA A 52 -18.87 -3.72 -5.89
CA ALA A 52 -20.19 -3.14 -6.16
C ALA A 52 -21.02 -4.01 -7.11
N LYS A 53 -20.39 -4.61 -8.14
CA LYS A 53 -21.07 -5.50 -9.08
C LYS A 53 -21.52 -6.81 -8.42
N GLN A 54 -20.66 -7.43 -7.61
CA GLN A 54 -20.99 -8.67 -6.90
C GLN A 54 -22.13 -8.48 -5.90
N MET A 55 -22.15 -7.35 -5.20
CA MET A 55 -23.19 -7.02 -4.21
C MET A 55 -24.46 -6.43 -4.84
N GLY A 56 -24.51 -6.25 -6.17
CA GLY A 56 -25.67 -5.67 -6.86
C GLY A 56 -25.95 -4.20 -6.50
N ILE A 57 -24.93 -3.46 -6.03
CA ILE A 57 -25.06 -2.07 -5.59
C ILE A 57 -25.06 -1.15 -6.80
N GLU A 58 -26.08 -0.30 -6.93
CA GLU A 58 -26.11 0.73 -7.96
C GLU A 58 -24.97 1.74 -7.72
N ASN A 59 -24.16 1.98 -8.75
CA ASN A 59 -22.94 2.75 -8.61
C ASN A 59 -22.65 3.59 -9.86
N PRO A 60 -22.03 4.77 -9.70
CA PRO A 60 -21.65 5.65 -10.81
C PRO A 60 -20.28 5.28 -11.42
N PHE A 61 -19.82 4.03 -11.27
CA PHE A 61 -18.51 3.63 -11.76
C PHE A 61 -18.53 3.35 -13.27
N ASN A 62 -17.37 3.46 -13.89
CA ASN A 62 -17.25 3.30 -15.33
C ASN A 62 -17.20 1.80 -15.67
N ASN A 63 -18.20 1.33 -16.44
CA ASN A 63 -18.33 -0.07 -16.84
C ASN A 63 -17.34 -0.50 -17.93
N GLU A 64 -16.92 0.41 -18.82
CA GLU A 64 -15.96 0.11 -19.89
C GLU A 64 -14.57 -0.17 -19.31
N SER A 65 -14.13 0.69 -18.40
CA SER A 65 -12.84 0.60 -17.72
C SER A 65 -12.85 -0.30 -16.47
N LYS A 66 -14.04 -0.78 -16.07
CA LYS A 66 -14.28 -1.64 -14.90
C LYS A 66 -13.58 -1.13 -13.63
N MET A 67 -13.74 0.16 -13.35
CA MET A 67 -13.09 0.79 -12.19
C MET A 67 -13.89 1.95 -11.62
N ALA A 68 -13.77 2.14 -10.31
CA ALA A 68 -14.26 3.33 -9.62
C ALA A 68 -13.53 4.60 -10.08
N GLY A 69 -14.16 5.77 -9.96
CA GLY A 69 -13.56 7.05 -10.32
C GLY A 69 -12.47 7.53 -9.34
N LYS A 70 -11.62 8.46 -9.78
CA LYS A 70 -10.61 9.10 -8.89
C LYS A 70 -11.25 9.84 -7.71
N GLY A 71 -12.38 10.51 -7.94
CA GLY A 71 -13.13 11.20 -6.87
C GLY A 71 -13.69 10.24 -5.81
N TRP A 72 -14.09 9.03 -6.21
CA TRP A 72 -14.49 7.99 -5.25
C TRP A 72 -13.30 7.59 -4.37
N LEU A 73 -12.14 7.34 -4.98
CA LEU A 73 -10.93 6.97 -4.22
C LEU A 73 -10.54 8.07 -3.22
N GLN A 74 -10.59 9.35 -3.63
CA GLN A 74 -10.29 10.46 -2.74
C GLN A 74 -11.26 10.50 -1.54
N GLY A 75 -12.55 10.31 -1.79
CA GLY A 75 -13.55 10.23 -0.72
C GLY A 75 -13.34 9.03 0.20
N PHE A 76 -13.04 7.86 -0.37
CA PHE A 76 -12.74 6.63 0.39
C PHE A 76 -11.53 6.83 1.30
N MET A 77 -10.42 7.39 0.78
CA MET A 77 -9.23 7.68 1.57
C MET A 77 -9.49 8.73 2.66
N SER A 78 -10.32 9.74 2.38
CA SER A 78 -10.70 10.76 3.38
C SER A 78 -11.56 10.19 4.51
N ARG A 79 -12.39 9.19 4.24
CA ARG A 79 -13.21 8.50 5.26
C ARG A 79 -12.44 7.44 6.03
N ASN A 80 -11.33 6.96 5.47
CA ASN A 80 -10.50 5.90 6.04
C ASN A 80 -9.09 6.43 6.33
N PRO A 81 -8.92 7.31 7.33
CA PRO A 81 -7.65 7.95 7.67
C PRO A 81 -6.60 6.97 8.21
N GLN A 82 -6.93 5.70 8.39
CA GLN A 82 -6.00 4.62 8.67
C GLN A 82 -5.20 4.17 7.43
N LEU A 83 -5.62 4.55 6.22
CA LEU A 83 -4.93 4.22 4.97
C LEU A 83 -4.18 5.42 4.40
N PHE A 84 -2.99 5.19 3.86
CA PHE A 84 -2.16 6.19 3.20
C PHE A 84 -1.57 5.67 1.90
N ILE A 85 -1.32 6.60 0.98
CA ILE A 85 -0.57 6.30 -0.23
C ILE A 85 0.91 6.47 0.09
N ARG A 86 1.69 5.40 -0.07
CA ARG A 86 3.16 5.43 0.05
C ARG A 86 3.81 4.99 -1.26
N THR A 87 5.02 5.48 -1.47
CA THR A 87 5.93 4.91 -2.45
C THR A 87 6.89 4.01 -1.68
N PRO A 88 6.87 2.69 -1.89
CA PRO A 88 7.79 1.82 -1.17
C PRO A 88 9.22 2.06 -1.66
N GLN A 89 10.20 1.75 -0.83
CA GLN A 89 11.58 1.72 -1.30
C GLN A 89 11.76 0.56 -2.27
N ALA A 90 12.52 0.78 -3.35
CA ALA A 90 12.91 -0.25 -4.30
C ALA A 90 13.80 -1.29 -3.60
N THR A 91 13.15 -2.25 -2.95
CA THR A 91 13.79 -3.35 -2.22
C THR A 91 13.50 -4.61 -2.99
N SER A 92 14.53 -5.35 -3.39
CA SER A 92 14.33 -6.65 -4.03
C SER A 92 13.68 -7.63 -3.04
N VAL A 93 12.85 -8.53 -3.54
CA VAL A 93 12.25 -9.61 -2.73
C VAL A 93 13.34 -10.40 -2.00
N SER A 94 14.49 -10.63 -2.66
CA SER A 94 15.65 -11.28 -2.07
C SER A 94 16.18 -10.57 -0.82
N ARG A 95 16.18 -9.22 -0.79
CA ARG A 95 16.58 -8.44 0.39
C ARG A 95 15.55 -8.58 1.52
N ALA A 96 14.25 -8.53 1.20
CA ALA A 96 13.18 -8.72 2.19
C ALA A 96 13.21 -10.13 2.82
N VAL A 97 13.47 -11.17 2.01
CA VAL A 97 13.57 -12.57 2.47
C VAL A 97 14.90 -12.87 3.16
N GLY A 98 15.97 -12.16 2.78
CA GLY A 98 17.30 -12.25 3.38
C GLY A 98 17.35 -11.68 4.80
N PHE A 99 16.55 -10.67 5.08
CA PHE A 99 16.45 -10.00 6.38
C PHE A 99 15.60 -10.77 7.40
N ASN A 100 15.94 -12.03 7.67
CA ASN A 100 15.26 -12.84 8.68
C ASN A 100 16.14 -13.04 9.93
N LYS A 101 15.52 -13.15 11.11
CA LYS A 101 16.22 -13.24 12.40
C LYS A 101 17.23 -14.41 12.45
N PRO A 102 16.91 -15.63 11.98
CA PRO A 102 17.89 -16.73 11.97
C PRO A 102 19.13 -16.45 11.10
N LYS A 103 18.96 -15.96 9.87
CA LYS A 103 20.07 -15.63 8.96
C LYS A 103 20.90 -14.48 9.50
N LEU A 104 20.25 -13.48 10.08
CA LEU A 104 20.93 -12.34 10.69
C LEU A 104 21.76 -12.77 11.89
N ASN A 105 21.21 -13.62 12.76
CA ASN A 105 21.94 -14.18 13.89
C ASN A 105 23.13 -15.02 13.44
N GLN A 106 22.97 -15.85 12.40
CA GLN A 106 24.07 -16.64 11.85
C GLN A 106 25.19 -15.74 11.34
N PHE A 107 24.86 -14.71 10.55
CA PHE A 107 25.83 -13.74 10.06
C PHE A 107 26.60 -13.07 11.20
N PHE A 108 25.90 -12.52 12.20
CA PHE A 108 26.55 -11.84 13.32
C PHE A 108 27.34 -12.78 14.23
N SER A 109 26.93 -14.05 14.35
CA SER A 109 27.70 -15.07 15.07
C SER A 109 29.06 -15.29 14.42
N VAL A 110 29.09 -15.47 13.09
CA VAL A 110 30.33 -15.66 12.31
C VAL A 110 31.18 -14.39 12.34
N TYR A 111 30.56 -13.24 12.14
CA TYR A 111 31.26 -11.95 12.21
C TYR A 111 31.93 -11.74 13.57
N LYS A 112 31.21 -11.99 14.67
CA LYS A 112 31.74 -11.82 16.02
C LYS A 112 32.92 -12.76 16.31
N SER A 113 32.82 -14.03 15.91
CA SER A 113 33.89 -15.01 16.13
C SER A 113 35.16 -14.65 15.35
N LEU A 114 35.05 -14.24 14.08
CA LEU A 114 36.18 -13.74 13.30
C LEU A 114 36.79 -12.46 13.90
N PHE A 115 35.96 -11.57 14.42
CA PHE A 115 36.42 -10.32 15.01
C PHE A 115 37.17 -10.56 16.33
N GLU A 116 36.73 -11.51 17.15
CA GLU A 116 37.41 -11.91 18.39
C GLU A 116 38.75 -12.61 18.12
N GLU A 117 38.81 -13.46 17.09
CA GLU A 117 40.01 -14.20 16.69
C GLU A 117 41.10 -13.27 16.14
N HIS A 118 40.75 -12.41 15.18
CA HIS A 118 41.74 -11.62 14.44
C HIS A 118 41.90 -10.18 14.93
N LYS A 119 40.97 -9.68 15.77
CA LYS A 119 40.98 -8.34 16.36
C LYS A 119 41.26 -7.23 15.34
N PHE A 120 40.52 -7.23 14.24
CA PHE A 120 40.69 -6.28 13.15
C PHE A 120 40.66 -4.82 13.66
N SER A 121 41.63 -4.02 13.25
CA SER A 121 41.58 -2.57 13.47
C SER A 121 40.63 -1.91 12.49
N ALA A 122 40.13 -0.71 12.82
CA ALA A 122 39.20 0.03 11.96
C ALA A 122 39.74 0.27 10.53
N LYS A 123 41.07 0.32 10.36
CA LYS A 123 41.72 0.51 9.04
C LYS A 123 41.66 -0.72 8.14
N GLN A 124 41.33 -1.88 8.70
CA GLN A 124 41.25 -3.16 7.99
C GLN A 124 39.80 -3.55 7.67
N LEU A 125 38.83 -2.79 8.17
CA LEU A 125 37.42 -3.03 7.91
C LEU A 125 36.98 -2.17 6.72
N TRP A 126 36.80 -2.82 5.58
CA TRP A 126 36.33 -2.18 4.36
C TRP A 126 34.85 -2.46 4.18
N ASN A 127 34.05 -1.43 3.97
CA ASN A 127 32.70 -1.62 3.48
C ASN A 127 32.79 -2.01 2.00
N MET A 128 32.39 -3.23 1.68
CA MET A 128 32.24 -3.70 0.31
C MET A 128 30.76 -3.66 -0.03
N ASP A 129 30.19 -2.47 -0.20
CA ASP A 129 28.85 -2.35 -0.75
C ASP A 129 28.90 -2.44 -2.28
N GLU A 130 27.98 -3.22 -2.85
CA GLU A 130 27.89 -3.40 -4.29
C GLU A 130 27.66 -2.06 -4.99
N THR A 131 28.45 -1.76 -6.03
CA THR A 131 28.18 -0.64 -6.93
C THR A 131 26.88 -0.94 -7.69
N GLY A 132 25.82 -0.22 -7.32
CA GLY A 132 24.43 -0.57 -7.64
C GLY A 132 24.05 -0.45 -9.11
N ILE A 133 24.26 -1.52 -9.88
CA ILE A 133 23.45 -1.77 -11.09
C ILE A 133 22.12 -2.37 -10.61
N THR A 134 21.15 -1.50 -10.36
CA THR A 134 19.81 -1.91 -9.93
C THR A 134 18.98 -2.35 -11.13
N ASN A 135 18.55 -3.62 -11.15
CA ASN A 135 17.52 -4.14 -12.05
C ASN A 135 16.09 -3.93 -11.53
N VAL A 136 15.94 -3.34 -10.33
CA VAL A 136 14.66 -3.15 -9.65
C VAL A 136 13.97 -1.90 -10.20
N HIS A 137 12.78 -2.07 -10.79
CA HIS A 137 11.95 -0.94 -11.23
C HIS A 137 11.57 -0.02 -10.06
N LYS A 138 11.48 1.28 -10.31
CA LYS A 138 10.92 2.24 -9.35
C LYS A 138 9.47 1.83 -9.04
N PRO A 139 9.15 1.46 -7.79
CA PRO A 139 7.83 0.96 -7.49
C PRO A 139 6.78 2.07 -7.56
N GLY A 140 5.58 1.70 -8.00
CA GLY A 140 4.44 2.61 -8.07
C GLY A 140 3.89 3.00 -6.70
N LYS A 141 2.99 3.98 -6.69
CA LYS A 141 2.26 4.40 -5.49
C LYS A 141 1.31 3.29 -5.04
N MET A 142 1.48 2.83 -3.80
CA MET A 142 0.67 1.77 -3.19
C MET A 142 -0.06 2.28 -1.95
N ILE A 143 -1.19 1.66 -1.63
CA ILE A 143 -1.97 1.97 -0.44
C ILE A 143 -1.52 1.05 0.70
N ALA A 144 -1.31 1.63 1.88
CA ALA A 144 -0.77 0.98 3.06
C ALA A 144 -1.44 1.50 4.33
N THR A 145 -1.36 0.73 5.40
CA THR A 145 -1.92 1.13 6.70
C THR A 145 -0.96 2.08 7.43
N LYS A 146 -1.49 3.07 8.15
CA LYS A 146 -0.71 4.00 8.99
C LYS A 146 -0.09 3.25 10.16
N GLY A 147 1.20 3.50 10.42
CA GLY A 147 1.87 3.06 11.65
C GLY A 147 2.15 1.57 11.72
N LYS A 148 3.15 1.12 10.97
CA LYS A 148 3.96 -0.06 11.27
C LYS A 148 5.42 0.28 11.09
#